data_AF-A0A645DKN4-F1
#
_entry.id   AF-A0A645DKN4-F1
#
_cell.length_a   1.000
_cell.length_b   1.000
_cell.length_c   1.000
_cell.angle_alpha   90.00
_cell.angle_beta   90.00
_cell.angle_gamma   90.00
#
_symmetry.space_group_name_H-M   'P 1'
#
loop_
_entity.id
_entity.type
_entity.pdbx_description
1 polymer ?
#
loop_
_entity_poly.entity_id
_entity_poly.type
_entity_poly.pdbx_seq_one_letter_code
_entity_poly.pdbx_strand_id
1 'polypeptide(L)'
;MMKKFKLYYDKDKEEAFLNDMSAKGYAMKRFFLGMYTFENCQPNEYTYRVDLISDKTVEQRNELYDLIRDSGGELVQTWGIWAIFRKKGNFELYTDPESQIK
;
A
#
# COMPACT_ATOMS: atom_id res chain seq x y z
N MET A 1 18.53 3.92 6.09
CA MET A 1 17.53 2.83 6.19
C MET A 1 16.98 2.85 7.61
N MET A 2 15.68 3.05 7.76
CA MET A 2 15.02 3.14 9.08
C MET A 2 14.18 1.88 9.31
N LYS A 3 14.15 1.39 10.55
CA LYS A 3 13.30 0.27 10.95
C LYS A 3 12.29 0.74 11.98
N LYS A 4 11.03 0.32 11.86
CA LYS A 4 9.98 0.55 12.86
C LYS A 4 9.21 -0.72 13.11
N PHE A 5 9.02 -1.03 14.39
CA PHE A 5 8.16 -2.14 14.81
C PHE A 5 6.74 -1.64 15.05
N LYS A 6 5.78 -2.14 14.27
CA LYS A 6 4.33 -1.93 14.44
C LYS A 6 3.55 -3.11 13.87
N LEU A 7 2.42 -3.43 14.47
CA LEU A 7 1.48 -4.42 13.97
C LEU A 7 0.10 -3.77 13.89
N TYR A 8 -0.51 -3.83 12.71
CA TYR A 8 -1.86 -3.38 12.48
C TYR A 8 -2.73 -4.57 12.09
N TYR A 9 -3.93 -4.62 12.66
CA TYR A 9 -4.99 -5.55 12.28
C TYR A 9 -6.06 -4.88 11.42
N ASP A 10 -5.92 -3.58 11.23
CA ASP A 10 -6.84 -2.68 10.54
C ASP A 10 -6.09 -2.03 9.38
N LYS A 11 -6.55 -2.29 8.16
CA LYS A 11 -5.89 -1.83 6.92
C LYS A 11 -5.82 -0.32 6.83
N ASP A 12 -6.84 0.38 7.34
CA ASP A 12 -6.93 1.83 7.20
C ASP A 12 -5.89 2.49 8.13
N LYS A 13 -5.62 1.88 9.29
CA LYS A 13 -4.54 2.32 10.20
C LYS A 13 -3.16 2.04 9.64
N GLU A 14 -2.97 0.89 8.99
CA GLU A 14 -1.70 0.57 8.32
C GLU A 14 -1.44 1.55 7.18
N GLU A 15 -2.44 1.79 6.34
CA GLU A 15 -2.38 2.73 5.23
C GLU A 15 -2.06 4.15 5.70
N ALA A 16 -2.79 4.66 6.69
CA ALA A 16 -2.55 5.98 7.26
C ALA A 16 -1.11 6.11 7.80
N PHE A 17 -0.60 5.06 8.43
CA PHE A 17 0.77 5.02 8.91
C PHE A 17 1.80 5.06 7.78
N LEU A 18 1.62 4.26 6.73
CA LEU A 18 2.53 4.25 5.58
C LEU A 18 2.54 5.61 4.86
N ASN A 19 1.38 6.25 4.74
CA ASN A 19 1.26 7.59 4.16
C ASN A 19 1.90 8.67 5.05
N ASP A 20 1.73 8.63 6.37
CA ASP A 20 2.43 9.52 7.32
C ASP A 20 3.97 9.34 7.23
N MET A 21 4.44 8.11 7.02
CA MET A 21 5.87 7.84 6.83
C MET A 21 6.36 8.41 5.49
N SER A 22 5.58 8.27 4.42
CA SER A 22 5.90 8.88 3.12
C SER A 22 5.93 10.40 3.17
N ALA A 23 4.99 11.02 3.90
CA ALA A 23 4.97 12.46 4.14
C ALA A 23 6.24 12.96 4.86
N LYS A 24 6.88 12.10 5.65
CA LYS A 24 8.16 12.37 6.33
C LYS A 24 9.39 12.05 5.48
N GLY A 25 9.21 11.64 4.22
CA GLY A 25 10.30 11.25 3.32
C GLY A 25 10.79 9.82 3.54
N TYR A 26 9.90 8.91 3.93
CA TYR A 26 10.24 7.49 4.12
C TYR A 26 9.35 6.58 3.27
N ALA A 27 9.96 5.89 2.31
CA ALA A 27 9.30 4.89 1.48
C ALA A 27 9.46 3.50 2.10
N MET A 28 8.37 2.76 2.21
CA MET A 28 8.38 1.37 2.67
C MET A 28 9.09 0.52 1.62
N LYS A 29 10.05 -0.27 2.11
CA LYS A 29 10.86 -1.18 1.31
C LYS A 29 10.54 -2.65 1.59
N ARG A 30 10.24 -2.97 2.85
CA ARG A 30 9.93 -4.34 3.28
C ARG A 30 9.20 -4.33 4.63
N PHE A 31 8.31 -5.28 4.82
CA PHE A 31 7.70 -5.65 6.08
C PHE A 31 8.01 -7.12 6.40
N PHE A 32 8.27 -7.42 7.66
CA PHE A 32 8.49 -8.78 8.15
C PHE A 32 8.11 -8.90 9.63
N LEU A 33 7.10 -9.71 9.95
CA LEU A 33 6.65 -10.00 11.32
C LEU A 33 6.53 -8.76 12.23
N GLY A 34 5.89 -7.69 11.75
CA GLY A 34 5.72 -6.44 12.50
C GLY A 34 6.87 -5.44 12.34
N MET A 35 7.93 -5.79 11.61
CA MET A 35 9.05 -4.89 11.35
C MET A 35 8.96 -4.27 9.95
N TYR A 36 8.69 -2.97 9.89
CA TYR A 36 8.79 -2.17 8.66
C TYR A 36 10.21 -1.67 8.46
N THR A 37 10.71 -1.82 7.25
CA THR A 37 11.97 -1.24 6.77
C THR A 37 11.66 -0.16 5.76
N PHE A 38 12.21 1.03 5.98
CA PHE A 38 12.04 2.19 5.13
C PHE A 38 13.37 2.66 4.53
N GLU A 39 13.29 3.20 3.33
CA GLU A 39 14.35 3.96 2.67
C GLU A 39 13.97 5.44 2.59
N ASN A 40 14.98 6.30 2.43
CA ASN A 40 14.73 7.74 2.30
C ASN A 40 14.15 8.02 0.92
N CYS A 41 13.10 8.84 0.87
CA CYS A 41 12.44 9.32 -0.34
C CYS A 41 12.13 10.81 -0.20
N GLN A 42 11.62 11.44 -1.27
CA GLN A 42 11.10 12.80 -1.13
C GLN A 42 9.84 12.79 -0.24
N PRO A 43 9.61 13.84 0.57
CA PRO A 43 8.36 13.99 1.31
C PRO A 43 7.15 13.91 0.36
N ASN A 44 6.19 13.05 0.68
CA ASN A 44 5.01 12.77 -0.15
C ASN A 44 5.33 12.20 -1.56
N GLU A 45 6.50 11.57 -1.74
CA GLU A 45 6.83 10.96 -3.04
C GLU A 45 5.85 9.85 -3.41
N TYR A 46 5.43 9.06 -2.42
CA TYR A 46 4.54 7.92 -2.61
C TYR A 46 3.25 8.07 -1.82
N THR A 47 2.13 7.67 -2.41
CA THR A 47 0.90 7.37 -1.68
C THR A 47 0.78 5.86 -1.58
N TYR A 48 0.45 5.35 -0.40
CA TYR A 48 0.27 3.94 -0.11
C TYR A 48 -1.20 3.58 -0.06
N ARG A 49 -1.51 2.36 -0.52
CA ARG A 49 -2.83 1.73 -0.38
C ARG A 49 -2.68 0.30 0.13
N VAL A 50 -3.51 -0.11 1.07
CA VAL A 50 -3.50 -1.48 1.61
C VAL A 50 -4.82 -2.15 1.32
N ASP A 51 -4.78 -3.31 0.66
CA ASP A 51 -5.97 -4.07 0.31
C ASP A 51 -5.92 -5.49 0.90
N LEU A 52 -7.10 -6.02 1.17
CA LEU A 52 -7.30 -7.40 1.59
C LEU A 52 -7.30 -8.29 0.33
N ILE A 53 -6.45 -9.31 0.34
CA ILE A 53 -6.32 -10.29 -0.76
C ILE A 53 -6.71 -11.70 -0.34
N SER A 54 -7.13 -11.91 0.90
CA SER A 54 -7.53 -13.23 1.42
C SER A 54 -8.88 -13.71 0.88
N ASP A 55 -9.76 -12.77 0.55
CA ASP A 55 -11.07 -13.02 -0.06
C ASP A 55 -10.98 -13.17 -1.60
N LYS A 56 -9.83 -12.88 -2.19
CA LYS A 56 -9.63 -12.88 -3.65
C LYS A 56 -9.04 -14.20 -4.15
N THR A 57 -9.56 -14.70 -5.27
CA THR A 57 -8.96 -15.80 -6.03
C THR A 57 -7.61 -15.38 -6.63
N VAL A 58 -6.83 -16.35 -7.14
CA VAL A 58 -5.57 -16.05 -7.83
C VAL A 58 -5.80 -15.10 -9.01
N GLU A 59 -6.85 -15.32 -9.79
CA GLU A 59 -7.23 -14.47 -10.93
C GLU A 59 -7.58 -13.06 -10.49
N GLN A 60 -8.45 -12.90 -9.49
CA GLN A 60 -8.82 -11.58 -8.95
C GLN A 60 -7.63 -10.80 -8.40
N ARG A 61 -6.66 -11.50 -7.78
CA ARG A 61 -5.41 -10.85 -7.33
C ARG A 61 -4.57 -10.38 -8.50
N ASN A 62 -4.45 -11.18 -9.55
CA ASN A 62 -3.70 -10.78 -10.74
C ASN A 62 -4.35 -9.58 -11.44
N GLU A 63 -5.69 -9.60 -11.58
CA GLU A 63 -6.45 -8.46 -12.12
C GLU A 63 -6.24 -7.18 -11.30
N LEU A 64 -6.27 -7.29 -9.96
CA LEU A 64 -5.95 -6.16 -9.08
C LEU A 64 -4.53 -5.65 -9.33
N TYR A 65 -3.54 -6.54 -9.39
CA TYR A 65 -2.14 -6.15 -9.60
C TYR A 65 -1.90 -5.50 -10.97
N ASP A 66 -2.57 -6.01 -12.01
CA ASP A 66 -2.54 -5.43 -13.34
C ASP A 66 -3.19 -4.03 -13.33
N LEU A 67 -4.35 -3.86 -12.69
CA LEU A 67 -5.00 -2.55 -12.51
C LEU A 67 -4.09 -1.55 -11.78
N ILE A 68 -3.42 -1.99 -10.70
CA ILE A 68 -2.45 -1.16 -9.99
C ILE A 68 -1.33 -0.74 -10.93
N ARG A 69 -0.75 -1.68 -11.67
CA ARG A 69 0.35 -1.41 -12.61
C ARG A 69 -0.08 -0.44 -13.70
N ASP A 70 -1.26 -0.63 -14.27
CA ASP A 70 -1.79 0.19 -15.35
C ASP A 70 -2.10 1.62 -14.86
N SER A 71 -2.45 1.78 -13.58
CA SER A 71 -2.59 3.10 -12.95
C SER A 71 -1.24 3.81 -12.69
N GLY A 72 -0.10 3.14 -12.93
CA GLY A 72 1.24 3.61 -12.59
C GLY A 72 1.65 3.35 -11.14
N GLY A 73 0.88 2.55 -10.40
CA GLY A 73 1.24 2.02 -9.09
C GLY A 73 2.08 0.74 -9.18
N GLU A 74 2.59 0.30 -8.04
CA GLU A 74 3.35 -0.93 -7.91
C GLU A 74 2.97 -1.68 -6.62
N LEU A 75 3.01 -3.01 -6.68
CA LEU A 75 2.92 -3.87 -5.51
C LEU A 75 4.28 -3.86 -4.80
N VAL A 76 4.29 -3.37 -3.56
CA VAL A 76 5.50 -3.33 -2.73
C VAL A 76 5.76 -4.69 -2.10
N GLN A 77 4.73 -5.25 -1.48
CA GLN A 77 4.80 -6.55 -0.82
C GLN A 77 3.42 -7.12 -0.52
N THR A 78 3.30 -8.45 -0.50
CA THR A 78 2.18 -9.16 0.11
C THR A 78 2.58 -9.76 1.45
N TRP A 79 1.69 -9.70 2.44
CA TRP A 79 1.92 -10.29 3.76
C TRP A 79 0.64 -10.88 4.34
N GLY A 80 0.61 -12.22 4.44
CA GLY A 80 -0.56 -12.94 4.94
C GLY A 80 -1.78 -12.67 4.08
N ILE A 81 -2.73 -11.92 4.64
CA ILE A 81 -4.00 -11.55 3.99
C ILE A 81 -3.95 -10.19 3.30
N TRP A 82 -2.85 -9.45 3.39
CA TRP A 82 -2.74 -8.06 2.93
C TRP A 82 -1.83 -7.94 1.70
N ALA A 83 -2.16 -7.01 0.81
CA ALA A 83 -1.28 -6.49 -0.22
C ALA A 83 -1.04 -4.99 0.00
N ILE A 84 0.23 -4.59 -0.04
CA ILE A 84 0.66 -3.20 0.14
C ILE A 84 1.10 -2.67 -1.21
N PHE A 85 0.40 -1.65 -1.68
CA PHE A 85 0.66 -0.96 -2.94
C PHE A 85 1.20 0.43 -2.68
N ARG A 86 1.94 0.97 -3.65
CA ARG A 86 2.33 2.38 -3.67
C ARG A 86 2.27 2.95 -5.07
N LYS A 87 2.08 4.25 -5.19
CA LYS A 87 2.18 4.98 -6.46
C LYS A 87 2.85 6.33 -6.21
N LYS A 88 3.63 6.81 -7.18
CA LYS A 88 4.22 8.14 -7.10
C LYS A 88 3.15 9.22 -7.27
N GLY A 89 3.12 10.21 -6.38
CA GLY A 89 2.08 11.25 -6.39
C GLY A 89 0.72 10.72 -5.93
N ASN A 90 -0.38 11.21 -6.52
CA ASN A 90 -1.73 10.87 -6.07
C ASN A 90 -2.09 9.41 -6.45
N PHE A 91 -2.60 8.66 -5.48
CA PHE A 91 -3.05 7.29 -5.66
C PHE A 91 -4.55 7.18 -5.36
N GLU A 92 -5.33 7.58 -6.35
CA GLU A 92 -6.76 7.33 -6.43
C GLU A 92 -6.96 6.02 -7.18
N LEU A 93 -7.38 5.00 -6.45
CA LEU A 93 -7.73 3.68 -6.98
C LEU A 93 -9.09 3.70 -7.69
N TYR A 94 -9.97 4.62 -7.27
CA TYR A 94 -11.32 4.77 -7.79
C TYR A 94 -11.43 6.17 -8.40
N THR A 95 -11.39 6.25 -9.73
CA THR A 95 -11.69 7.48 -10.47
C THR A 95 -13.19 7.70 -10.67
N ASP A 96 -14.03 6.71 -10.38
CA ASP A 96 -15.46 6.79 -10.57
C ASP A 96 -16.21 7.12 -9.27
N PRO A 97 -17.00 8.21 -9.22
CA PRO A 97 -17.90 8.52 -8.11
C PRO A 97 -18.92 7.39 -7.83
N GLU A 98 -19.17 6.51 -8.80
CA GLU A 98 -20.15 5.42 -8.71
C GLU A 98 -19.66 4.17 -7.97
N SER A 99 -18.35 4.01 -7.73
CA SER A 99 -17.83 2.86 -6.96
C SER A 99 -17.88 3.04 -5.45
N GLN A 100 -18.32 4.20 -4.95
CA GLN A 100 -18.71 4.36 -3.54
C GLN A 100 -20.13 3.83 -3.32
N ILE A 101 -20.33 2.53 -3.52
CA ILE A 101 -21.53 1.88 -3.01
C ILE A 101 -21.35 1.75 -1.49
N LYS A 102 -22.21 2.46 -0.76
CA LYS A 102 -22.39 2.43 0.70
C LYS A 102 -22.60 1.02 1.25
#